data_AF-A0A8R1IT43-F1
#
_entry.id   AF-A0A8R1IT43-F1
#
_cell.length_a   1.000
_cell.length_b   1.000
_cell.length_c   1.000
_cell.angle_alpha   90.00
_cell.angle_beta   90.00
_cell.angle_gamma   90.00
#
_symmetry.space_group_name_H-M   'P 1'
#
loop_
_entity.id
_entity.type
_entity.pdbx_description
1 polymer ?
#
loop_
_entity_poly.entity_id
_entity_poly.type
_entity_poly.pdbx_seq_one_letter_code
_entity_poly.pdbx_strand_id
1 'polypeptide(L)'
;MDLVVGALAFSSVIAYFLRQKYTNQAMDNFNANNGNSYINLTTQRNMELAFNYCLAGAVFFTSCKMIRILKFNRRIGVLAATLDSALGSIVAFGVALVFFCMAFNSVLYATLGNKMGGYRSLIATFETSLAGMLGKLDVMSIKPISSFAFVWTMVYMILGSKLMLQLYVTIIMFEFEEIRNDSEKQTNDYEIIDHIKYKTKRRLGLLEPKDFNPISIADTQKDFYLFCRAVAKVNLLHHRSTRLLQARGQYQNDTVINYTLAYDPVAAIEKKGPKKFQKWRLNGVEGA
;
A
#
# COMPACT_ATOMS: atom_id res chain seq x y z
N MET A 1 -8.77 3.56 16.83
CA MET A 1 -7.39 3.67 17.33
C MET A 1 -7.33 4.46 18.63
N ASP A 2 -7.97 5.62 18.73
CA ASP A 2 -7.91 6.45 19.95
C ASP A 2 -8.43 5.74 21.21
N LEU A 3 -9.53 4.98 21.09
CA LEU A 3 -10.02 4.14 22.18
C LEU A 3 -9.02 3.04 22.60
N VAL A 4 -8.30 2.46 21.63
CA VAL A 4 -7.29 1.40 21.90
C VAL A 4 -6.09 2.00 22.62
N VAL A 5 -5.60 3.17 22.18
CA VAL A 5 -4.52 3.89 22.85
C VAL A 5 -4.94 4.29 24.26
N GLY A 6 -6.15 4.84 24.43
CA GLY A 6 -6.68 5.22 25.75
C GLY A 6 -6.81 4.02 26.70
N ALA A 7 -7.35 2.90 26.21
CA ALA A 7 -7.47 1.67 27.00
C ALA A 7 -6.10 1.08 27.39
N LEU A 8 -5.14 1.03 26.46
CA LEU A 8 -3.77 0.56 26.73
C LEU A 8 -3.03 1.49 27.70
N ALA A 9 -3.19 2.81 27.55
CA ALA A 9 -2.61 3.78 28.46
C ALA A 9 -3.19 3.63 29.88
N PHE A 10 -4.51 3.54 30.02
CA PHE A 10 -5.16 3.29 31.30
C PHE A 10 -4.73 1.96 31.93
N SER A 11 -4.68 0.89 31.13
CA SER A 11 -4.16 -0.42 31.54
C SER A 11 -2.70 -0.35 32.01
N SER A 12 -1.86 0.45 31.34
CA SER A 12 -0.46 0.64 31.73
C SER A 12 -0.30 1.35 33.08
N VAL A 13 -1.17 2.32 33.39
CA VAL A 13 -1.20 3.02 34.68
C VAL A 13 -1.60 2.05 35.79
N ILE A 14 -2.63 1.24 35.58
CA ILE A 14 -3.01 0.19 36.54
C ILE A 14 -1.87 -0.81 36.73
N ALA A 15 -1.27 -1.29 35.65
CA ALA A 15 -0.15 -2.23 35.71
C ALA A 15 1.07 -1.64 36.44
N TYR A 16 1.32 -0.33 36.32
CA TYR A 16 2.35 0.37 37.07
C TYR A 16 2.11 0.32 38.59
N PHE A 17 0.90 0.63 39.04
CA PHE A 17 0.55 0.55 40.46
C PHE A 17 0.63 -0.88 41.00
N LEU A 18 0.18 -1.87 40.22
CA LEU A 18 0.28 -3.28 40.59
C LEU A 18 1.76 -3.71 40.70
N ARG A 19 2.58 -3.40 39.71
CA ARG A 19 4.04 -3.64 39.73
C ARG A 19 4.68 -3.02 40.97
N GLN A 20 4.35 -1.77 41.30
CA GLN A 20 4.90 -1.09 42.47
C GLN A 20 4.50 -1.80 43.76
N LYS A 21 3.23 -2.19 43.90
CA LYS A 21 2.74 -2.91 45.09
C LYS A 21 3.44 -4.26 45.27
N TYR A 22 3.54 -5.06 44.21
CA TYR A 22 4.19 -6.39 44.28
C TYR A 22 5.70 -6.30 44.50
N THR A 23 6.36 -5.27 43.98
CA THR A 23 7.78 -5.01 44.24
C THR A 23 8.01 -4.59 45.69
N ASN A 24 7.17 -3.70 46.23
CA ASN A 24 7.26 -3.29 47.63
C ASN A 24 7.01 -4.48 48.57
N GLN A 25 5.99 -5.29 48.30
CA GLN A 25 5.75 -6.53 49.07
C GLN A 25 6.93 -7.50 49.03
N ALA A 26 7.63 -7.60 47.89
CA ALA A 26 8.83 -8.42 47.78
C ALA A 26 9.96 -7.90 48.69
N MET A 27 10.14 -6.58 48.71
CA MET A 27 11.15 -5.90 49.51
C MET A 27 10.84 -6.01 51.01
N ASP A 28 9.57 -5.86 51.40
CA ASP A 28 9.14 -6.00 52.79
C ASP A 28 9.36 -7.43 53.29
N ASN A 29 9.04 -8.44 52.47
CA ASN A 29 9.32 -9.85 52.79
C ASN A 29 10.83 -10.15 52.87
N PHE A 30 11.67 -9.43 52.10
CA PHE A 30 13.12 -9.54 52.19
C PHE A 30 13.65 -8.95 53.49
N ASN A 31 13.19 -7.75 53.84
CA ASN A 31 13.57 -7.06 55.06
C ASN A 31 13.10 -7.82 56.31
N ALA A 32 11.89 -8.37 56.30
CA ALA A 32 11.34 -9.14 57.43
C ALA A 32 12.14 -10.42 57.74
N ASN A 33 12.78 -11.01 56.72
CA ASN A 33 13.58 -12.23 56.86
C ASN A 33 15.10 -11.96 56.96
N ASN A 34 15.53 -10.69 57.10
CA ASN A 34 16.94 -10.28 57.07
C ASN A 34 17.72 -10.86 55.88
N GLY A 35 17.06 -11.08 54.74
CA GLY A 35 17.66 -11.68 53.55
C GLY A 35 18.03 -13.17 53.65
N ASN A 36 17.66 -13.87 54.71
CA ASN A 36 18.06 -15.27 54.95
C ASN A 36 17.10 -16.32 54.35
N SER A 37 16.03 -15.87 53.68
CA SER A 37 15.02 -16.74 53.05
C SER A 37 14.92 -16.47 51.55
N TYR A 38 14.75 -17.53 50.77
CA TYR A 38 14.57 -17.44 49.32
C TYR A 38 13.25 -16.75 48.97
N ILE A 39 13.30 -15.76 48.08
CA ILE A 39 12.12 -15.04 47.58
C ILE A 39 11.93 -15.36 46.11
N ASN A 40 10.76 -15.90 45.78
CA ASN A 40 10.39 -16.15 44.40
C ASN A 40 9.98 -14.83 43.72
N LEU A 41 10.83 -14.33 42.83
CA LEU A 41 10.60 -13.10 42.04
C LEU A 41 9.83 -13.34 40.73
N THR A 42 9.35 -14.56 40.48
CA THR A 42 8.67 -14.90 39.21
C THR A 42 7.38 -14.11 39.03
N THR A 43 6.64 -13.86 40.11
CA THR A 43 5.41 -13.06 40.08
C THR A 43 5.72 -11.61 39.69
N GLN A 44 6.76 -11.03 40.27
CA GLN A 44 7.24 -9.67 40.01
C GLN A 44 7.71 -9.54 38.57
N ARG A 45 8.47 -10.51 38.07
CA ARG A 45 8.86 -10.62 36.66
C ARG A 45 7.64 -10.63 35.73
N ASN A 46 6.63 -11.43 36.03
CA ASN A 46 5.43 -11.51 35.19
C ASN A 46 4.67 -10.18 35.14
N MET A 47 4.55 -9.48 36.27
CA MET A 47 3.91 -8.16 36.33
C MET A 47 4.73 -7.09 35.58
N GLU A 48 6.06 -7.16 35.66
CA GLU A 48 6.97 -6.30 34.89
C GLU A 48 6.79 -6.51 33.38
N LEU A 49 6.75 -7.76 32.94
CA LEU A 49 6.50 -8.10 31.53
C LEU A 49 5.14 -7.56 31.07
N ALA A 50 4.08 -7.76 31.86
CA ALA A 50 2.74 -7.27 31.53
C ALA A 50 2.70 -5.74 31.39
N PHE A 51 3.35 -5.02 32.31
CA PHE A 51 3.50 -3.56 32.23
C PHE A 51 4.26 -3.15 30.96
N ASN A 52 5.40 -3.78 30.66
CA ASN A 52 6.20 -3.47 29.48
C ASN A 52 5.44 -3.74 28.18
N TYR A 53 4.67 -4.82 28.09
CA TYR A 53 3.84 -5.08 26.91
C TYR A 53 2.73 -4.03 26.72
N CYS A 54 2.05 -3.61 27.79
CA CYS A 54 1.04 -2.56 27.72
C CYS A 54 1.64 -1.21 27.30
N LEU A 55 2.78 -0.85 27.89
CA LEU A 55 3.49 0.39 27.59
C LEU A 55 4.02 0.39 26.14
N ALA A 56 4.67 -0.69 25.72
CA ALA A 56 5.15 -0.84 24.34
C ALA A 56 4.00 -0.74 23.33
N GLY A 57 2.85 -1.37 23.63
CA GLY A 57 1.64 -1.26 22.82
C GLY A 57 1.13 0.18 22.73
N ALA A 58 1.01 0.88 23.87
CA ALA A 58 0.56 2.28 23.90
C ALA A 58 1.48 3.20 23.08
N VAL A 59 2.80 3.04 23.22
CA VAL A 59 3.79 3.80 22.44
C VAL A 59 3.70 3.45 20.96
N PHE A 60 3.57 2.17 20.60
CA PHE A 60 3.45 1.73 19.21
C PHE A 60 2.23 2.36 18.52
N PHE A 61 1.05 2.26 19.13
CA PHE A 61 -0.16 2.84 18.53
C PHE A 61 -0.12 4.38 18.51
N THR A 62 0.52 5.01 19.49
CA THR A 62 0.77 6.46 19.47
C THR A 62 1.69 6.86 18.32
N SER A 63 2.74 6.07 18.04
CA SER A 63 3.60 6.26 16.86
C SER A 63 2.83 6.05 15.55
N CYS A 64 1.94 5.06 15.47
CA CYS A 64 1.05 4.91 14.31
C CYS A 64 0.12 6.11 14.13
N LYS A 65 -0.36 6.71 15.23
CA LYS A 65 -1.16 7.95 15.19
C LYS A 65 -0.34 9.13 14.67
N MET A 66 0.94 9.22 15.04
CA MET A 66 1.85 10.26 14.52
C MET A 66 1.98 10.19 12.99
N ILE A 67 2.01 8.99 12.40
CA ILE A 67 2.05 8.81 10.94
C ILE A 67 0.79 9.41 10.27
N ARG A 68 -0.38 9.36 10.92
CA ARG A 68 -1.62 9.95 10.36
C ARG A 68 -1.55 11.48 10.27
N ILE A 69 -0.79 12.14 11.14
CA ILE A 69 -0.56 13.59 11.10
C ILE A 69 0.20 13.97 9.82
N LEU A 70 1.06 13.09 9.29
CA LEU A 70 1.82 13.37 8.06
C LEU A 70 0.97 13.39 6.77
N LYS A 71 -0.30 12.97 6.84
CA LYS A 71 -1.25 13.04 5.71
C LYS A 71 -1.54 14.47 5.24
N PHE A 72 -1.14 15.51 5.98
CA PHE A 72 -1.23 16.90 5.54
C PHE A 72 -0.41 17.21 4.27
N ASN A 73 0.57 16.38 3.91
CA ASN A 73 1.28 16.50 2.63
C ASN A 73 0.48 15.83 1.50
N ARG A 74 0.21 16.56 0.41
CA ARG A 74 -0.53 16.07 -0.77
C ARG A 74 -0.05 14.75 -1.34
N ARG A 75 1.27 14.55 -1.41
CA ARG A 75 1.80 13.28 -1.90
C ARG A 75 1.51 12.12 -0.94
N ILE A 76 1.60 12.38 0.37
CA ILE A 76 1.38 11.38 1.41
C ILE A 76 -0.11 11.10 1.60
N GLY A 77 -0.97 12.11 1.50
CA GLY A 77 -2.41 11.94 1.64
C GLY A 77 -3.04 11.19 0.46
N VAL A 78 -2.55 11.35 -0.78
CA VAL A 78 -2.99 10.50 -1.91
C VAL A 78 -2.60 9.04 -1.67
N LEU A 79 -1.36 8.76 -1.26
CA LEU A 79 -0.93 7.41 -0.90
C LEU A 79 -1.76 6.83 0.25
N ALA A 80 -2.09 7.66 1.23
CA ALA A 80 -2.91 7.26 2.36
C ALA A 80 -4.36 6.96 1.96
N ALA A 81 -4.94 7.74 1.04
CA ALA A 81 -6.28 7.50 0.49
C ALA A 81 -6.31 6.22 -0.35
N THR A 82 -5.26 6.01 -1.18
CA THR A 82 -5.06 4.75 -1.91
C THR A 82 -5.01 3.56 -0.98
N LEU A 83 -4.19 3.65 0.07
CA LEU A 83 -4.09 2.57 1.03
C LEU A 83 -5.43 2.33 1.72
N ASP A 84 -6.14 3.37 2.14
CA ASP A 84 -7.43 3.26 2.86
C ASP A 84 -8.53 2.60 2.01
N SER A 85 -8.61 2.93 0.72
CA SER A 85 -9.50 2.24 -0.23
C SER A 85 -9.06 0.79 -0.45
N ALA A 86 -7.76 0.57 -0.64
CA ALA A 86 -7.21 -0.77 -0.85
C ALA A 86 -7.31 -1.66 0.39
N LEU A 87 -7.47 -1.10 1.61
CA LEU A 87 -7.48 -1.89 2.85
C LEU A 87 -8.54 -2.99 2.81
N GLY A 88 -9.74 -2.71 2.28
CA GLY A 88 -10.80 -3.73 2.18
C GLY A 88 -10.37 -4.92 1.30
N SER A 89 -9.88 -4.60 0.10
CA SER A 89 -9.37 -5.57 -0.87
C SER A 89 -8.16 -6.36 -0.33
N ILE A 90 -7.23 -5.68 0.35
CA ILE A 90 -6.04 -6.28 0.98
C ILE A 90 -6.43 -7.25 2.10
N VAL A 91 -7.38 -6.87 2.96
CA VAL A 91 -7.80 -7.74 4.07
C VAL A 91 -8.54 -8.97 3.55
N ALA A 92 -9.46 -8.81 2.60
CA ALA A 92 -10.17 -9.93 1.98
C ALA A 92 -9.19 -10.92 1.32
N PHE A 93 -8.21 -10.40 0.58
CA PHE A 93 -7.14 -11.21 0.00
C PHE A 93 -6.27 -11.87 1.08
N GLY A 94 -5.92 -11.15 2.14
CA GLY A 94 -5.13 -11.65 3.26
C GLY A 94 -5.79 -12.84 3.97
N VAL A 95 -7.12 -12.87 4.09
CA VAL A 95 -7.82 -14.04 4.66
C VAL A 95 -7.68 -15.26 3.75
N ALA A 96 -7.90 -15.11 2.44
CA ALA A 96 -7.71 -16.20 1.48
C ALA A 96 -6.26 -16.71 1.48
N LEU A 97 -5.31 -15.78 1.65
CA LEU A 97 -3.89 -16.07 1.74
C LEU A 97 -3.53 -16.91 2.97
N VAL A 98 -4.05 -16.55 4.15
CA VAL A 98 -3.84 -17.32 5.38
C VAL A 98 -4.40 -18.74 5.22
N PHE A 99 -5.56 -18.89 4.57
CA PHE A 99 -6.13 -20.20 4.26
C PHE A 99 -5.21 -21.03 3.35
N PHE A 100 -4.68 -20.43 2.28
CA PHE A 100 -3.72 -21.07 1.39
C PHE A 100 -2.43 -21.47 2.13
N CYS A 101 -1.87 -20.59 2.95
CA CYS A 101 -0.70 -20.90 3.77
C CYS A 101 -1.00 -22.03 4.77
N MET A 102 -2.17 -22.03 5.42
CA MET A 102 -2.56 -23.10 6.34
C MET A 102 -2.70 -24.46 5.64
N ALA A 103 -3.25 -24.49 4.43
CA ALA A 103 -3.34 -25.70 3.62
C ALA A 103 -1.93 -26.27 3.31
N PHE A 104 -1.00 -25.43 2.87
CA PHE A 104 0.39 -25.85 2.63
C PHE A 104 1.10 -26.33 3.91
N ASN A 105 0.87 -25.62 5.01
CA ASN A 105 1.44 -25.93 6.32
C ASN A 105 0.90 -27.25 6.91
N SER A 106 -0.34 -27.63 6.59
CA SER A 106 -0.92 -28.90 7.06
C SER A 106 -0.13 -30.12 6.55
N VAL A 107 0.36 -30.06 5.30
CA VAL A 107 1.18 -31.12 4.68
C VAL A 107 2.57 -31.18 5.33
N LEU A 108 3.18 -30.02 5.60
CA LEU A 108 4.46 -29.94 6.31
C LEU A 108 4.34 -30.44 7.75
N TYR A 109 3.26 -30.07 8.45
CA TYR A 109 2.98 -30.57 9.79
C TYR A 109 2.85 -32.09 9.82
N ALA A 110 2.09 -32.68 8.88
CA ALA A 110 1.91 -34.13 8.81
C ALA A 110 3.22 -34.89 8.51
N THR A 111 4.11 -34.30 7.70
CA THR A 111 5.35 -34.97 7.26
C THR A 111 6.55 -34.74 8.18
N LEU A 112 6.68 -33.55 8.76
CA LEU A 112 7.83 -33.12 9.55
C LEU A 112 7.53 -32.94 11.04
N GLY A 113 6.26 -32.92 11.46
CA GLY A 113 5.90 -32.55 12.83
C GLY A 113 6.44 -33.46 13.92
N ASN A 114 6.62 -34.75 13.62
CA ASN A 114 7.23 -35.71 14.54
C ASN A 114 8.77 -35.74 14.47
N LYS A 115 9.38 -35.06 13.48
CA LYS A 115 10.83 -35.16 13.21
C LYS A 115 11.59 -33.88 13.55
N MET A 116 10.93 -32.72 13.52
CA MET A 116 11.56 -31.41 13.76
C MET A 116 10.73 -30.53 14.67
N GLY A 117 11.38 -29.91 15.67
CA GLY A 117 10.72 -29.02 16.62
C GLY A 117 9.98 -27.85 15.98
N GLY A 118 10.53 -27.29 14.88
CA GLY A 118 9.90 -26.19 14.13
C GLY A 118 8.56 -26.56 13.48
N TYR A 119 8.26 -27.85 13.32
CA TYR A 119 7.03 -28.33 12.71
C TYR A 119 6.09 -29.01 13.73
N ARG A 120 6.39 -28.95 15.03
CA ARG A 120 5.70 -29.74 16.06
C ARG A 120 4.24 -29.31 16.32
N SER A 121 3.86 -28.09 15.97
CA SER A 121 2.48 -27.60 16.00
C SER A 121 2.15 -26.87 14.71
N LEU A 122 0.86 -26.74 14.38
CA LEU A 122 0.44 -25.96 13.21
C LEU A 122 0.88 -24.50 13.29
N ILE A 123 0.86 -23.90 14.50
CA ILE A 123 1.35 -22.54 14.74
C ILE A 123 2.87 -22.45 14.51
N ALA A 124 3.64 -23.40 15.04
CA ALA A 124 5.10 -23.42 14.88
C ALA A 124 5.49 -23.66 13.41
N THR A 125 4.73 -24.53 12.73
CA THR A 125 4.89 -24.80 11.30
C THR A 125 4.60 -23.54 10.48
N PHE A 126 3.53 -22.83 10.81
CA PHE A 126 3.18 -21.56 10.17
C PHE A 126 4.27 -20.51 10.36
N GLU A 127 4.79 -20.33 11.59
CA GLU A 127 5.90 -19.43 11.90
C GLU A 127 7.17 -19.81 11.11
N THR A 128 7.52 -21.09 11.12
CA THR A 128 8.69 -21.62 10.40
C THR A 128 8.53 -21.41 8.88
N SER A 129 7.34 -21.66 8.33
CA SER A 129 7.04 -21.45 6.91
C SER A 129 7.10 -19.98 6.49
N LEU A 130 6.60 -19.06 7.34
CA LEU A 130 6.70 -17.63 7.10
C LEU A 130 8.16 -17.16 7.14
N ALA A 131 8.94 -17.65 8.09
CA ALA A 131 10.39 -17.42 8.13
C ALA A 131 11.08 -17.95 6.86
N GLY A 132 10.61 -19.06 6.30
CA GLY A 132 11.08 -19.56 5.00
C GLY A 132 10.70 -18.68 3.83
N MET A 133 9.49 -18.14 3.81
CA MET A 133 9.06 -17.20 2.78
C MET A 133 9.92 -15.92 2.77
N LEU A 134 10.45 -15.54 3.95
CA LEU A 134 11.40 -14.43 4.14
C LEU A 134 12.86 -14.78 3.75
N GLY A 135 13.17 -16.03 3.41
CA GLY A 135 14.53 -16.45 3.04
C GLY A 135 15.36 -17.03 4.19
N LYS A 136 14.80 -17.18 5.40
CA LYS A 136 15.57 -17.56 6.60
C LYS A 136 15.57 -19.05 6.95
N LEU A 137 14.92 -19.90 6.15
CA LEU A 137 14.87 -21.35 6.41
C LEU A 137 16.12 -22.06 5.88
N ASP A 138 16.74 -22.88 6.73
CA ASP A 138 17.73 -23.85 6.31
C ASP A 138 17.06 -25.10 5.71
N VAL A 139 16.81 -25.06 4.41
CA VAL A 139 16.15 -26.15 3.67
C VAL A 139 17.05 -27.39 3.56
N MET A 140 18.37 -27.27 3.79
CA MET A 140 19.30 -28.40 3.74
C MET A 140 19.04 -29.40 4.87
N SER A 141 18.58 -28.91 6.02
CA SER A 141 18.22 -29.74 7.18
C SER A 141 17.01 -30.66 6.93
N ILE A 142 16.15 -30.32 5.96
CA ILE A 142 14.92 -31.07 5.64
C ILE A 142 15.19 -32.21 4.64
N LYS A 143 16.19 -32.04 3.77
CA LYS A 143 16.58 -33.03 2.74
C LYS A 143 16.84 -34.45 3.28
N PRO A 144 17.59 -34.65 4.38
CA PRO A 144 17.85 -36.00 4.90
C PRO A 144 16.62 -36.67 5.52
N ILE A 145 15.58 -35.91 5.87
CA ILE A 145 14.38 -36.43 6.55
C ILE A 145 13.36 -36.98 5.54
N SER A 146 13.10 -36.22 4.48
CA SER A 146 12.15 -36.57 3.43
C SER A 146 12.41 -35.76 2.18
N SER A 147 12.69 -36.44 1.07
CA SER A 147 12.82 -35.81 -0.26
C SER A 147 11.53 -35.11 -0.69
N PHE A 148 10.37 -35.65 -0.31
CA PHE A 148 9.08 -35.02 -0.61
C PHE A 148 8.90 -33.69 0.13
N ALA A 149 9.18 -33.67 1.43
CA ALA A 149 9.06 -32.46 2.23
C ALA A 149 10.06 -31.38 1.80
N PHE A 150 11.25 -31.79 1.35
CA PHE A 150 12.23 -30.88 0.76
C PHE A 150 11.70 -30.19 -0.50
N VAL A 151 11.18 -30.96 -1.46
CA VAL A 151 10.59 -30.40 -2.70
C VAL A 151 9.39 -29.52 -2.37
N TRP A 152 8.50 -29.97 -1.47
CA TRP A 152 7.33 -29.21 -1.05
C TRP A 152 7.70 -27.87 -0.40
N THR A 153 8.70 -27.86 0.47
CA THR A 153 9.21 -26.64 1.12
C THR A 153 9.86 -25.70 0.10
N MET A 154 10.62 -26.23 -0.86
CA MET A 154 11.23 -25.43 -1.94
C MET A 154 10.17 -24.76 -2.82
N VAL A 155 9.15 -25.51 -3.25
CA VAL A 155 8.04 -24.96 -4.03
C VAL A 155 7.34 -23.86 -3.24
N TYR A 156 7.04 -24.10 -1.96
CA TYR A 156 6.42 -23.10 -1.09
C TYR A 156 7.26 -21.82 -0.95
N MET A 157 8.58 -21.94 -0.81
CA MET A 157 9.48 -20.80 -0.66
C MET A 157 9.56 -19.94 -1.93
N ILE A 158 9.71 -20.57 -3.10
CA ILE A 158 9.80 -19.88 -4.39
C ILE A 158 8.44 -19.29 -4.77
N LEU A 159 7.39 -20.11 -4.73
CA LEU A 159 6.04 -19.69 -5.08
C LEU A 159 5.56 -18.63 -4.08
N GLY A 160 5.67 -18.89 -2.77
CA GLY A 160 5.25 -17.98 -1.72
C GLY A 160 5.91 -16.61 -1.84
N SER A 161 7.24 -16.53 -1.89
CA SER A 161 7.93 -15.22 -1.97
C SER A 161 7.55 -14.40 -3.22
N LYS A 162 7.44 -15.05 -4.38
CA LYS A 162 7.13 -14.35 -5.65
C LYS A 162 5.65 -14.02 -5.79
N LEU A 163 4.77 -14.99 -5.52
CA LEU A 163 3.32 -14.85 -5.65
C LEU A 163 2.76 -13.81 -4.67
N MET A 164 3.26 -13.82 -3.42
CA MET A 164 2.83 -12.85 -2.40
C MET A 164 3.09 -11.42 -2.85
N LEU A 165 4.34 -11.13 -3.22
CA LEU A 165 4.73 -9.79 -3.62
C LEU A 165 3.95 -9.34 -4.86
N GLN A 166 3.79 -10.21 -5.86
CA GLN A 166 3.09 -9.88 -7.09
C GLN A 166 1.61 -9.56 -6.84
N LEU A 167 0.93 -10.31 -5.96
CA LEU A 167 -0.49 -10.12 -5.67
C LEU A 167 -0.73 -8.83 -4.85
N TYR A 168 0.07 -8.58 -3.81
CA TYR A 168 -0.06 -7.34 -3.05
C TYR A 168 0.20 -6.09 -3.90
N VAL A 169 1.25 -6.10 -4.73
CA VAL A 169 1.55 -4.98 -5.63
C VAL A 169 0.42 -4.76 -6.64
N THR A 170 -0.14 -5.84 -7.19
CA THR A 170 -1.24 -5.74 -8.17
C THR A 170 -2.50 -5.13 -7.56
N ILE A 171 -2.88 -5.56 -6.35
CA ILE A 171 -4.06 -5.01 -5.64
C ILE A 171 -3.88 -3.53 -5.34
N ILE A 172 -2.71 -3.15 -4.80
CA ILE A 172 -2.42 -1.74 -4.49
C ILE A 172 -2.43 -0.89 -5.77
N MET A 173 -1.86 -1.40 -6.86
CA MET A 173 -1.82 -0.68 -8.15
C MET A 173 -3.21 -0.48 -8.75
N PHE A 174 -4.08 -1.48 -8.63
CA PHE A 174 -5.47 -1.40 -9.10
C PHE A 174 -6.24 -0.29 -8.37
N GLU A 175 -6.16 -0.26 -7.04
CA GLU A 175 -6.82 0.74 -6.19
C GLU A 175 -6.18 2.13 -6.37
N PHE A 176 -4.86 2.18 -6.61
CA PHE A 176 -4.16 3.41 -6.93
C PHE A 176 -4.66 4.02 -8.23
N GLU A 177 -4.85 3.20 -9.26
CA GLU A 177 -5.34 3.67 -10.56
C GLU A 177 -6.79 4.17 -10.46
N GLU A 178 -7.62 3.52 -9.64
CA GLU A 178 -8.99 3.98 -9.37
C GLU A 178 -9.01 5.37 -8.71
N ILE A 179 -8.24 5.55 -7.64
CA ILE A 179 -8.16 6.86 -6.93
C ILE A 179 -7.45 7.93 -7.75
N ARG A 180 -6.51 7.54 -8.62
CA ARG A 180 -5.86 8.48 -9.52
C ARG A 180 -6.85 9.08 -10.51
N ASN A 181 -7.78 8.26 -11.02
CA ASN A 181 -8.77 8.68 -12.01
C ASN A 181 -9.97 9.43 -11.39
N ASP A 182 -10.23 9.20 -10.11
CA ASP A 182 -11.26 9.90 -9.35
C ASP A 182 -10.74 11.28 -8.89
N SER A 183 -11.07 12.33 -9.66
CA SER A 183 -10.67 13.70 -9.33
C SER A 183 -11.43 14.27 -8.13
N GLU A 184 -12.61 13.74 -7.78
CA GLU A 184 -13.42 14.24 -6.65
C GLU A 184 -12.82 13.85 -5.29
N LYS A 185 -12.20 12.67 -5.17
CA LYS A 185 -11.50 12.26 -3.94
C LYS A 185 -10.18 12.98 -3.69
N GLN A 186 -9.65 13.71 -4.68
CA GLN A 186 -8.33 14.35 -4.60
C GLN A 186 -8.35 15.82 -4.19
N THR A 187 -9.51 16.48 -4.09
CA THR A 187 -9.56 17.95 -4.03
C THR A 187 -9.76 18.53 -2.63
N ASN A 188 -10.59 17.92 -1.78
CA ASN A 188 -11.22 18.66 -0.68
C ASN A 188 -10.26 19.04 0.49
N ASP A 189 -9.33 18.16 0.90
CA ASP A 189 -8.46 18.44 2.06
C ASP A 189 -7.28 19.37 1.73
N TYR A 190 -6.86 19.45 0.47
CA TYR A 190 -5.69 20.25 0.06
C TYR A 190 -6.04 21.71 -0.23
N GLU A 191 -7.28 22.00 -0.58
CA GLU A 191 -7.76 23.37 -0.79
C GLU A 191 -7.63 24.22 0.48
N ILE A 192 -7.71 23.62 1.67
CA ILE A 192 -7.58 24.34 2.95
C ILE A 192 -6.18 24.93 3.13
N ILE A 193 -5.13 24.20 2.75
CA ILE A 193 -3.74 24.67 2.88
C ILE A 193 -3.46 25.76 1.84
N ASP A 194 -3.93 25.59 0.61
CA ASP A 194 -3.84 26.63 -0.41
C ASP A 194 -4.65 27.87 -0.03
N HIS A 195 -5.79 27.70 0.65
CA HIS A 195 -6.58 28.81 1.18
C HIS A 195 -5.89 29.55 2.34
N ILE A 196 -5.21 28.83 3.24
CA ILE A 196 -4.42 29.42 4.33
C ILE A 196 -3.19 30.15 3.76
N LYS A 197 -2.49 29.52 2.80
CA LYS A 197 -1.36 30.13 2.09
C LYS A 197 -1.78 31.37 1.32
N TYR A 198 -2.93 31.32 0.65
CA TYR A 198 -3.54 32.45 -0.04
C TYR A 198 -3.91 33.58 0.93
N LYS A 199 -4.61 33.29 2.04
CA LYS A 199 -4.93 34.31 3.06
C LYS A 199 -3.66 34.94 3.64
N THR A 200 -2.61 34.15 3.85
CA THR A 200 -1.32 34.62 4.39
C THR A 200 -0.57 35.49 3.38
N LYS A 201 -0.46 35.05 2.11
CA LYS A 201 0.14 35.85 1.02
C LYS A 201 -0.65 37.14 0.75
N ARG A 202 -1.98 37.10 0.82
CA ARG A 202 -2.85 38.28 0.70
C ARG A 202 -2.65 39.26 1.85
N ARG A 203 -2.45 38.77 3.08
CA ARG A 203 -2.14 39.60 4.26
C ARG A 203 -0.73 40.21 4.20
N LEU A 204 0.19 39.58 3.46
CA LEU A 204 1.56 40.05 3.25
C LEU A 204 1.75 40.88 1.96
N GLY A 205 0.70 41.11 1.16
CA GLY A 205 0.77 41.94 -0.05
C GLY A 205 1.54 41.34 -1.25
N LEU A 206 1.92 40.06 -1.18
CA LEU A 206 2.79 39.39 -2.17
C LEU A 206 2.00 38.64 -3.27
N LEU A 207 0.90 39.20 -3.76
CA LEU A 207 0.05 38.50 -4.74
C LEU A 207 0.58 38.67 -6.17
N GLU A 208 1.12 37.58 -6.74
CA GLU A 208 1.29 37.44 -8.20
C GLU A 208 0.11 36.66 -8.80
N PRO A 209 -0.47 37.08 -9.94
CA PRO A 209 -1.63 36.43 -10.57
C PRO A 209 -1.41 35.01 -11.14
N LYS A 210 -0.21 34.43 -10.99
CA LYS A 210 0.23 33.25 -11.75
C LYS A 210 0.35 31.94 -10.94
N ASP A 211 -0.02 31.95 -9.66
CA ASP A 211 0.16 30.79 -8.77
C ASP A 211 -0.88 29.66 -8.95
N PHE A 212 -1.84 29.79 -9.87
CA PHE A 212 -2.75 28.70 -10.22
C PHE A 212 -2.11 27.72 -11.21
N ASN A 213 -1.08 27.01 -10.75
CA ASN A 213 -0.78 25.71 -11.32
C ASN A 213 -1.50 24.68 -10.46
N PRO A 214 -2.55 24.00 -10.96
CA PRO A 214 -2.97 22.78 -10.32
C PRO A 214 -1.75 21.85 -10.37
N ILE A 215 -1.10 21.64 -9.23
CA ILE A 215 -0.07 20.61 -9.09
C ILE A 215 -0.84 19.28 -9.04
N SER A 216 -1.45 18.90 -10.16
CA SER A 216 -1.87 17.54 -10.40
C SER A 216 -0.59 16.71 -10.48
N ILE A 217 -0.58 15.54 -9.84
CA ILE A 217 0.40 14.50 -10.16
C ILE A 217 0.39 14.38 -11.68
N ALA A 218 1.56 14.43 -12.33
CA ALA A 218 1.67 14.38 -13.79
C ALA A 218 0.80 13.24 -14.31
N ASP A 219 -0.33 13.61 -14.91
CA ASP A 219 -1.36 12.69 -15.31
C ASP A 219 -0.96 12.26 -16.71
N THR A 220 -0.16 11.19 -16.79
CA THR A 220 0.43 10.69 -18.04
C THR A 220 -0.64 10.49 -19.12
N GLN A 221 -1.90 10.25 -18.72
CA GLN A 221 -3.04 10.13 -19.61
C GLN A 221 -3.55 11.49 -20.09
N LYS A 222 -3.74 12.50 -19.23
CA LYS A 222 -4.10 13.86 -19.68
C LYS A 222 -3.02 14.49 -20.54
N ASP A 223 -1.75 14.25 -20.20
CA ASP A 223 -0.61 14.68 -20.99
C ASP A 223 -0.60 14.01 -22.38
N PHE A 224 -0.97 12.72 -22.45
CA PHE A 224 -1.16 12.01 -23.72
C PHE A 224 -2.32 12.57 -24.55
N TYR A 225 -3.47 12.88 -23.93
CA TYR A 225 -4.60 13.52 -24.63
C TYR A 225 -4.26 14.93 -25.14
N LEU A 226 -3.54 15.72 -24.33
CA LEU A 226 -3.04 17.04 -24.73
C LEU A 226 -2.03 16.92 -25.88
N PHE A 227 -1.14 15.94 -25.83
CA PHE A 227 -0.21 15.64 -26.91
C PHE A 227 -0.95 15.25 -28.20
N CYS A 228 -1.91 14.31 -28.14
CA CYS A 228 -2.74 13.93 -29.29
C CYS A 228 -3.52 15.13 -29.85
N ARG A 229 -4.07 15.99 -28.99
CA ARG A 229 -4.78 17.20 -29.41
C ARG A 229 -3.85 18.23 -30.05
N ALA A 230 -2.63 18.38 -29.53
CA ALA A 230 -1.60 19.25 -30.09
C ALA A 230 -1.13 18.73 -31.46
N VAL A 231 -0.82 17.43 -31.57
CA VAL A 231 -0.46 16.77 -32.83
C VAL A 231 -1.60 16.92 -33.86
N ALA A 232 -2.85 16.71 -33.46
CA ALA A 232 -4.00 16.92 -34.34
C ALA A 232 -4.12 18.38 -34.81
N LYS A 233 -3.94 19.38 -33.93
CA LYS A 233 -3.93 20.80 -34.32
C LYS A 233 -2.78 21.14 -35.26
N VAL A 234 -1.58 20.58 -35.02
CA VAL A 234 -0.41 20.77 -35.89
C VAL A 234 -0.66 20.16 -37.27
N ASN A 235 -1.23 18.96 -37.34
CA ASN A 235 -1.60 18.33 -38.60
C ASN A 235 -2.66 19.14 -39.37
N LEU A 236 -3.67 19.69 -38.66
CA LEU A 236 -4.67 20.57 -39.28
C LEU A 236 -4.06 21.87 -39.81
N LEU A 237 -3.11 22.46 -39.09
CA LEU A 237 -2.38 23.65 -39.53
C LEU A 237 -1.50 23.36 -40.73
N HIS A 238 -0.82 22.21 -40.74
CA HIS A 238 -0.01 21.77 -41.87
C HIS A 238 -0.88 21.58 -43.12
N HIS A 239 -2.04 20.95 -42.99
CA HIS A 239 -3.00 20.80 -44.10
C HIS A 239 -3.54 22.15 -44.61
N ARG A 240 -3.82 23.10 -43.70
CA ARG A 240 -4.28 24.44 -44.09
C ARG A 240 -3.17 25.23 -44.81
N SER A 241 -1.92 25.08 -44.38
CA SER A 241 -0.74 25.68 -45.02
C SER A 241 -0.49 25.12 -46.42
N THR A 242 -0.55 23.80 -46.61
CA THR A 242 -0.33 23.18 -47.94
C THR A 242 -1.42 23.57 -48.94
N ARG A 243 -2.68 23.68 -48.50
CA ARG A 243 -3.79 24.23 -49.32
C ARG A 243 -3.55 25.68 -49.74
N LEU A 244 -2.99 26.52 -48.86
CA LEU A 244 -2.66 27.91 -49.18
C LEU A 244 -1.50 28.02 -50.18
N LEU A 245 -0.49 27.14 -50.06
CA LEU A 245 0.64 27.07 -50.99
C LEU A 245 0.21 26.55 -52.38
N GLN A 246 -0.75 25.63 -52.43
CA GLN A 246 -1.40 25.19 -53.67
C GLN A 246 -2.23 26.29 -54.33
N ALA A 247 -3.03 27.03 -53.55
CA ALA A 247 -3.81 28.16 -54.06
C ALA A 247 -2.94 29.29 -54.63
N ARG A 248 -1.70 29.43 -54.15
CA ARG A 248 -0.68 30.35 -54.68
C ARG A 248 0.14 29.77 -55.85
N GLY A 249 -0.15 28.54 -56.30
CA GLY A 249 0.53 27.91 -57.42
C GLY A 249 1.98 27.49 -57.14
N GLN A 250 2.40 27.40 -55.86
CA GLN A 250 3.79 27.12 -55.46
C GLN A 250 4.02 25.69 -54.93
N TYR A 251 3.00 24.83 -54.87
CA TYR A 251 3.12 23.46 -54.36
C TYR A 251 2.34 22.48 -55.26
N GLN A 252 3.02 21.48 -55.79
CA GLN A 252 2.50 20.57 -56.82
C GLN A 252 2.94 19.13 -56.50
N ASN A 253 2.44 18.57 -55.40
CA ASN A 253 2.73 17.20 -55.00
C ASN A 253 1.51 16.56 -54.32
N ASP A 254 0.75 15.77 -55.07
CA ASP A 254 -0.52 15.15 -54.65
C ASP A 254 -0.33 13.94 -53.71
N THR A 255 0.89 13.43 -53.58
CA THR A 255 1.17 12.21 -52.80
C THR A 255 1.07 12.43 -51.29
N VAL A 256 1.46 13.60 -50.77
CA VAL A 256 1.48 13.90 -49.31
C VAL A 256 0.05 13.98 -48.72
N ILE A 257 -0.95 14.28 -49.55
CA ILE A 257 -2.35 14.45 -49.13
C ILE A 257 -2.99 13.11 -48.78
N ASN A 258 -2.63 12.03 -49.47
CA ASN A 258 -3.23 10.70 -49.24
C ASN A 258 -2.76 10.04 -47.93
N TYR A 259 -1.52 10.26 -47.49
CA TYR A 259 -1.02 9.68 -46.23
C TYR A 259 -1.60 10.39 -44.99
N THR A 260 -1.94 11.67 -45.11
CA THR A 260 -2.49 12.49 -44.01
C THR A 260 -4.00 12.31 -43.83
N LEU A 261 -4.74 11.97 -44.90
CA LEU A 261 -6.17 11.61 -44.84
C LEU A 261 -6.44 10.17 -44.37
N ALA A 262 -5.50 9.25 -44.59
CA ALA A 262 -5.67 7.84 -44.22
C ALA A 262 -5.36 7.54 -42.74
N TYR A 263 -4.68 8.44 -42.03
CA TYR A 263 -4.37 8.25 -40.61
C TYR A 263 -5.52 8.77 -39.75
N ASP A 264 -6.50 7.91 -39.50
CA ASP A 264 -7.53 8.15 -38.48
C ASP A 264 -6.98 7.76 -37.10
N PRO A 265 -6.66 8.72 -36.22
CA PRO A 265 -6.17 8.42 -34.88
C PRO A 265 -7.21 7.67 -34.04
N VAL A 266 -8.51 7.74 -34.38
CA VAL A 266 -9.60 7.06 -33.68
C VAL A 266 -9.65 5.58 -34.04
N ALA A 267 -9.50 5.22 -35.32
CA ALA A 267 -9.43 3.84 -35.77
C ALA A 267 -8.17 3.09 -35.27
N ALA A 268 -7.07 3.82 -35.04
CA ALA A 268 -5.84 3.26 -34.45
C ALA A 268 -6.03 2.86 -32.97
N ILE A 269 -6.84 3.61 -32.22
CA ILE A 269 -7.22 3.30 -30.83
C ILE A 269 -8.20 2.12 -30.78
N GLU A 270 -9.08 1.97 -31.77
CA GLU A 270 -10.04 0.87 -31.87
C GLU A 270 -9.38 -0.50 -32.13
N LYS A 271 -8.31 -0.55 -32.95
CA LYS A 271 -7.61 -1.80 -33.29
C LYS A 271 -6.50 -2.20 -32.31
N LYS A 272 -5.91 -1.27 -31.56
CA LYS A 272 -4.77 -1.52 -30.66
C LYS A 272 -4.96 -1.04 -29.21
N GLY A 273 -6.10 -0.44 -28.88
CA GLY A 273 -6.38 0.10 -27.54
C GLY A 273 -6.95 -0.93 -26.55
N PRO A 274 -6.84 -0.68 -25.23
CA PRO A 274 -7.39 -1.56 -24.20
C PRO A 274 -8.93 -1.69 -24.30
N LYS A 275 -9.46 -2.92 -24.18
CA LYS A 275 -10.90 -3.25 -24.35
C LYS A 275 -11.88 -2.42 -23.49
N LYS A 276 -11.42 -1.80 -22.40
CA LYS A 276 -12.23 -0.93 -21.52
C LYS A 276 -12.78 0.32 -22.24
N PHE A 277 -12.14 0.77 -23.32
CA PHE A 277 -12.52 1.99 -24.06
C PHE A 277 -13.61 1.78 -25.13
N GLN A 278 -13.95 0.55 -25.49
CA GLN A 278 -15.06 0.26 -26.40
C GLN A 278 -16.44 0.41 -25.70
N LYS A 279 -16.50 0.16 -24.38
CA LYS A 279 -17.75 0.13 -23.61
C LYS A 279 -18.38 1.51 -23.38
N TRP A 280 -17.57 2.58 -23.37
CA TRP A 280 -18.05 3.95 -23.14
C TRP A 280 -18.78 4.56 -24.34
N ARG A 281 -18.65 3.98 -25.55
CA ARG A 281 -19.35 4.49 -26.75
C ARG A 281 -20.76 3.93 -26.90
N LEU A 282 -21.03 2.70 -26.46
CA LEU A 282 -22.37 2.10 -26.57
C LEU A 282 -23.42 2.90 -25.76
N ASN A 283 -23.05 3.40 -24.58
CA ASN A 283 -23.97 4.20 -23.75
C ASN A 283 -24.13 5.66 -24.23
N GLY A 284 -23.29 6.14 -25.16
CA GLY A 284 -23.35 7.50 -25.69
C GLY A 284 -24.09 7.64 -27.02
N VAL A 285 -24.44 6.52 -27.66
CA VAL A 285 -25.12 6.49 -28.97
C VAL A 285 -26.61 6.17 -28.85
N GLU A 286 -27.08 5.65 -27.70
CA GLU A 286 -28.52 5.42 -27.46
C GLU A 286 -29.32 6.70 -27.11
N GLY A 287 -28.68 7.88 -27.17
CA GLY A 287 -29.28 9.17 -26.80
C GLY A 287 -29.16 10.28 -27.85
N ALA A 288 -28.99 9.94 -29.12
CA ALA A 288 -29.00 10.90 -30.24
C ALA A 288 -29.93 10.43 -31.37
#